data_AF-V2XWR5-F1
#
_entry.id   AF-V2XWR5-F1
#
_cell.length_a   1.000
_cell.length_b   1.000
_cell.length_c   1.000
_cell.angle_alpha   90.00
_cell.angle_beta   90.00
_cell.angle_gamma   90.00
#
_symmetry.space_group_name_H-M   'P 1'
#
loop_
_entity.id
_entity.type
_entity.pdbx_description
1 polymer ?
#
loop_
_entity_poly.entity_id
_entity_poly.type
_entity_poly.pdbx_seq_one_letter_code
_entity_poly.pdbx_strand_id
1 'polypeptide(L)'
;MPSSYVSLKSPLTEDYPSPSSPRHSRESSEDSLRALEISEGVPLAEPQPRNRSYSVSGFDFQHDLLPLSSSLADPDIVLQAESGEKSIGLTNGIALIVGLQIGSGIFSSPGVVVSNTKSVGASLSVWLVSGLLAWTGASSFAELGSAIPQNGGAQAYLSYAYGPLVSYLFAWTAIIALKPGGNAVISLIFAEYMNRIFWHTGQVDVSPDDIPQWAIKITAVAAVLVVTLLCVWTRKLGPRVAVVFTSVKVAALLTITILGIIQLARGKASESFRQPWFDGSSTSPSAYSLALYSGLWALDGWDQANYVGGDMKNAEKNIPRAIHSSMALVTLLFILANISYFVVLDKALVGLSNTVAMDFGRALFGSIGGNVFAFMVAFSCFGALNGSFFTSSRLVYAAGRESYLPAFFGRLHKTRKTPLNATLLQTGITCTFILIGGGFRSLINFSVVASWAFYFLTVLGLVILRVKEPLLERPYKTWIITPLTFCAVALFLLVMPIIAAPLEAVAVLGFVLAGIPVYYITHRNDQDAPRVISWFLTWISRLRGRPSSREGWEAVATEGDDMEMTENR
;
A
#
# COMPACT_ATOMS: atom_id res chain seq x y z
N MET A 1 7.84 19.04 -59.95
CA MET A 1 7.35 17.70 -60.40
C MET A 1 7.75 17.53 -61.87
N PRO A 2 7.93 16.29 -62.39
CA PRO A 2 7.65 15.00 -61.75
C PRO A 2 8.90 14.12 -61.46
N SER A 3 8.64 13.06 -60.69
CA SER A 3 9.33 11.76 -60.52
C SER A 3 10.65 11.46 -61.27
N SER A 4 11.65 10.94 -60.54
CA SER A 4 12.02 9.50 -60.60
C SER A 4 13.08 9.11 -59.55
N TYR A 5 13.05 7.85 -59.10
CA TYR A 5 14.12 7.23 -58.30
C TYR A 5 15.17 6.61 -59.23
N VAL A 6 16.43 6.58 -58.79
CA VAL A 6 17.54 5.87 -59.45
C VAL A 6 18.04 4.74 -58.55
N SER A 7 18.45 3.64 -59.17
CA SER A 7 18.84 2.36 -58.53
C SER A 7 20.36 2.09 -58.72
N LEU A 8 20.76 0.80 -58.68
CA LEU A 8 22.09 0.21 -58.94
C LEU A 8 23.04 0.18 -57.70
N LYS A 9 23.88 -0.84 -57.43
CA LYS A 9 24.10 -2.28 -57.80
C LYS A 9 25.11 -2.82 -56.71
N SER A 10 25.19 -4.08 -56.22
CA SER A 10 25.14 -5.44 -56.83
C SER A 10 26.44 -5.77 -57.63
N PRO A 11 26.98 -7.01 -57.74
CA PRO A 11 26.75 -8.30 -57.02
C PRO A 11 28.07 -9.12 -56.69
N LEU A 12 27.95 -10.45 -56.47
CA LEU A 12 28.95 -11.56 -56.68
C LEU A 12 29.97 -11.87 -55.53
N THR A 13 30.37 -13.13 -55.22
CA THR A 13 29.89 -14.50 -55.59
C THR A 13 30.34 -15.57 -54.57
N GLU A 14 29.74 -16.77 -54.69
CA GLU A 14 30.09 -18.10 -54.15
C GLU A 14 31.62 -18.48 -54.25
N ASP A 15 32.17 -19.52 -53.61
CA ASP A 15 31.63 -20.88 -53.33
C ASP A 15 32.44 -21.70 -52.27
N TYR A 16 31.98 -22.92 -51.93
CA TYR A 16 32.59 -23.93 -51.01
C TYR A 16 33.57 -24.90 -51.72
N PRO A 17 34.54 -25.62 -51.06
CA PRO A 17 34.28 -26.73 -50.11
C PRO A 17 35.37 -26.99 -49.02
N SER A 18 35.36 -28.18 -48.40
CA SER A 18 36.25 -28.69 -47.33
C SER A 18 36.78 -30.11 -47.66
N PRO A 19 37.52 -30.87 -46.79
CA PRO A 19 38.36 -30.53 -45.63
C PRO A 19 39.80 -31.15 -45.71
N SER A 20 40.72 -30.84 -44.78
CA SER A 20 41.89 -31.70 -44.44
C SER A 20 42.59 -31.33 -43.12
N SER A 21 43.44 -32.25 -42.61
CA SER A 21 44.33 -32.16 -41.43
C SER A 21 45.66 -32.91 -41.76
N PRO A 22 46.72 -33.10 -40.92
CA PRO A 22 46.82 -32.95 -39.45
C PRO A 22 48.17 -32.37 -38.91
N ARG A 23 48.44 -32.53 -37.59
CA ARG A 23 49.70 -32.26 -36.82
C ARG A 23 50.05 -30.76 -36.62
N HIS A 24 50.76 -30.29 -35.59
CA HIS A 24 51.13 -30.72 -34.21
C HIS A 24 51.65 -29.44 -33.50
N SER A 25 51.67 -29.20 -32.19
CA SER A 25 51.24 -29.92 -30.96
C SER A 25 50.75 -28.84 -29.94
N ARG A 26 50.96 -28.74 -28.61
CA ARG A 26 51.69 -29.48 -27.53
C ARG A 26 51.20 -28.95 -26.15
N GLU A 27 51.12 -29.80 -25.11
CA GLU A 27 51.07 -29.53 -23.63
C GLU A 27 50.12 -28.41 -23.07
N SER A 28 49.39 -28.57 -21.96
CA SER A 28 49.45 -29.54 -20.84
C SER A 28 48.11 -29.70 -20.07
N SER A 29 47.91 -30.90 -19.49
CA SER A 29 47.10 -31.28 -18.31
C SER A 29 45.98 -30.38 -17.75
N GLU A 30 44.74 -30.90 -17.69
CA GLU A 30 44.02 -31.15 -16.41
C GLU A 30 42.78 -32.09 -16.52
N ASP A 31 42.81 -33.09 -17.42
CA ASP A 31 41.65 -33.96 -17.70
C ASP A 31 41.81 -35.35 -17.06
N SER A 32 41.44 -35.51 -15.78
CA SER A 32 41.67 -36.76 -15.00
C SER A 32 40.72 -36.98 -13.80
N LEU A 33 39.41 -36.74 -13.96
CA LEU A 33 38.43 -37.04 -12.90
C LEU A 33 37.06 -37.60 -13.37
N ARG A 34 36.91 -37.94 -14.66
CA ARG A 34 35.59 -38.25 -15.28
C ARG A 34 35.44 -39.68 -15.82
N ALA A 35 36.22 -40.63 -15.31
CA ALA A 35 36.27 -42.00 -15.81
C ALA A 35 36.33 -43.04 -14.67
N LEU A 36 35.27 -43.14 -13.86
CA LEU A 36 35.20 -44.11 -12.76
C LEU A 36 33.76 -44.52 -12.36
N GLU A 37 32.87 -44.74 -13.34
CA GLU A 37 31.44 -45.04 -13.05
C GLU A 37 30.76 -46.04 -14.01
N ILE A 38 31.51 -47.00 -14.59
CA ILE A 38 30.92 -48.14 -15.34
C ILE A 38 31.68 -49.47 -15.05
N SER A 39 31.23 -50.18 -14.01
CA SER A 39 31.42 -51.63 -13.68
C SER A 39 31.06 -51.81 -12.20
N GLU A 40 30.36 -52.84 -11.71
CA GLU A 40 29.73 -54.07 -12.24
C GLU A 40 28.27 -54.10 -11.68
N GLY A 41 27.26 -54.88 -12.08
CA GLY A 41 27.14 -56.30 -12.47
C GLY A 41 25.78 -56.80 -11.91
N VAL A 42 25.12 -57.81 -12.51
CA VAL A 42 23.74 -58.23 -12.14
C VAL A 42 23.58 -59.75 -12.10
N PRO A 43 22.97 -60.31 -11.03
CA PRO A 43 22.04 -61.45 -11.21
C PRO A 43 20.81 -61.48 -10.25
N LEU A 44 19.62 -61.44 -10.86
CA LEU A 44 18.37 -62.18 -10.57
C LEU A 44 17.87 -62.54 -9.13
N ALA A 45 16.63 -62.08 -8.85
CA ALA A 45 15.48 -62.78 -8.25
C ALA A 45 15.42 -63.21 -6.75
N GLU A 46 14.57 -62.54 -5.95
CA GLU A 46 13.24 -63.03 -5.49
C GLU A 46 12.43 -61.90 -4.76
N PRO A 47 11.11 -62.04 -4.46
CA PRO A 47 10.24 -60.90 -4.11
C PRO A 47 9.68 -60.83 -2.66
N GLN A 48 9.29 -59.61 -2.25
CA GLN A 48 8.51 -59.21 -1.05
C GLN A 48 9.24 -59.23 0.32
N PRO A 49 8.72 -58.52 1.37
CA PRO A 49 7.55 -57.64 1.42
C PRO A 49 7.84 -56.17 1.75
N ARG A 50 6.80 -55.32 1.67
CA ARG A 50 6.85 -53.88 1.99
C ARG A 50 7.22 -53.62 3.45
N ASN A 51 8.26 -52.81 3.70
CA ASN A 51 8.44 -52.08 4.95
C ASN A 51 8.42 -50.57 4.69
N ARG A 52 7.62 -49.81 5.46
CA ARG A 52 7.52 -48.35 5.34
C ARG A 52 8.63 -47.67 6.15
N SER A 53 9.74 -47.32 5.51
CA SER A 53 10.67 -46.32 6.03
C SER A 53 10.05 -44.92 5.92
N TYR A 54 9.70 -44.32 7.04
CA TYR A 54 9.28 -42.91 7.09
C TYR A 54 10.52 -42.00 6.93
N SER A 55 10.88 -41.70 5.69
CA SER A 55 11.85 -40.64 5.39
C SER A 55 11.21 -39.28 5.65
N VAL A 56 11.70 -38.56 6.66
CA VAL A 56 11.32 -37.15 6.89
C VAL A 56 12.21 -36.29 5.99
N SER A 57 11.80 -36.15 4.74
CA SER A 57 12.50 -35.39 3.70
C SER A 57 11.49 -34.61 2.85
N GLY A 58 11.85 -33.39 2.44
CA GLY A 58 11.03 -32.54 1.59
C GLY A 58 9.95 -31.75 2.34
N PHE A 59 10.26 -30.50 2.71
CA PHE A 59 9.23 -29.46 2.69
C PHE A 59 9.01 -29.08 1.23
N ASP A 60 8.09 -29.78 0.55
CA ASP A 60 7.71 -29.43 -0.82
C ASP A 60 7.02 -28.07 -0.84
N PHE A 61 7.72 -27.05 -1.34
CA PHE A 61 7.15 -25.73 -1.55
C PHE A 61 6.20 -25.78 -2.74
N GLN A 62 4.89 -25.62 -2.50
CA GLN A 62 3.92 -25.42 -3.58
C GLN A 62 4.17 -24.07 -4.28
N HIS A 63 4.94 -24.11 -5.37
CA HIS A 63 5.30 -22.94 -6.18
C HIS A 63 4.10 -22.25 -6.87
N ASP A 64 2.90 -22.84 -6.83
CA ASP A 64 1.66 -22.28 -7.40
C ASP A 64 1.09 -21.07 -6.64
N LEU A 65 1.44 -20.86 -5.37
CA LEU A 65 0.94 -19.71 -4.57
C LEU A 65 1.84 -18.48 -4.73
N LEU A 66 1.88 -17.97 -5.96
CA LEU A 66 2.36 -16.62 -6.26
C LEU A 66 1.64 -15.58 -5.38
N PRO A 67 2.35 -14.59 -4.81
CA PRO A 67 1.72 -13.49 -4.07
C PRO A 67 0.96 -12.52 -5.01
N LEU A 68 -0.03 -11.80 -4.46
CA LEU A 68 -0.90 -10.84 -5.18
C LEU A 68 -0.19 -9.79 -6.04
N SER A 69 1.08 -9.55 -5.75
CA SER A 69 2.01 -8.72 -6.54
C SER A 69 2.27 -9.25 -7.94
N SER A 70 2.22 -10.57 -8.13
CA SER A 70 2.47 -11.28 -9.38
C SER A 70 1.23 -11.22 -10.29
N SER A 71 0.03 -11.39 -9.72
CA SER A 71 -1.24 -11.27 -10.46
C SER A 71 -1.70 -9.82 -10.72
N LEU A 72 -0.87 -8.82 -10.39
CA LEU A 72 -0.99 -7.46 -10.94
C LEU A 72 -0.72 -7.43 -12.46
N ALA A 73 -0.02 -8.43 -12.98
CA ALA A 73 0.09 -8.70 -14.41
C ALA A 73 -1.07 -9.58 -14.93
N ASP A 74 -1.63 -9.23 -16.08
CA ASP A 74 -2.31 -10.21 -16.96
C ASP A 74 -1.27 -11.24 -17.49
N PRO A 75 -1.65 -12.43 -17.99
CA PRO A 75 -0.67 -13.42 -18.47
C PRO A 75 0.20 -12.88 -19.61
N ASP A 76 -0.40 -12.15 -20.56
CA ASP A 76 0.32 -11.36 -21.57
C ASP A 76 1.37 -10.44 -20.93
N ILE A 77 0.98 -9.78 -19.83
CA ILE A 77 1.80 -8.84 -19.07
C ILE A 77 2.83 -9.56 -18.18
N VAL A 78 2.76 -10.87 -17.94
CA VAL A 78 3.87 -11.60 -17.27
C VAL A 78 5.04 -11.72 -18.25
N LEU A 79 4.77 -12.17 -19.47
CA LEU A 79 5.74 -12.12 -20.57
C LEU A 79 6.17 -10.67 -20.87
N GLN A 80 5.24 -9.71 -20.77
CA GLN A 80 5.50 -8.26 -20.83
C GLN A 80 5.96 -7.59 -19.51
N ALA A 81 6.37 -8.37 -18.50
CA ALA A 81 6.96 -7.89 -17.25
C ALA A 81 8.39 -8.39 -17.09
N GLU A 82 8.68 -9.62 -17.52
CA GLU A 82 10.05 -10.05 -17.80
C GLU A 82 10.67 -9.24 -18.96
N SER A 83 9.85 -8.87 -19.96
CA SER A 83 10.20 -7.86 -20.99
C SER A 83 9.65 -6.46 -20.72
N GLY A 84 9.16 -6.19 -19.51
CA GLY A 84 8.54 -4.92 -19.14
C GLY A 84 9.56 -3.84 -18.79
N GLU A 85 9.59 -2.73 -19.53
CA GLU A 85 10.39 -1.57 -19.14
C GLU A 85 9.95 -1.04 -17.77
N LYS A 86 10.74 -1.34 -16.72
CA LYS A 86 10.56 -0.83 -15.35
C LYS A 86 10.34 0.69 -15.42
N SER A 87 9.12 1.14 -15.21
CA SER A 87 8.71 2.50 -15.65
C SER A 87 8.95 3.58 -14.60
N ILE A 88 9.11 3.21 -13.33
CA ILE A 88 9.18 4.16 -12.22
C ILE A 88 10.65 4.53 -11.93
N GLY A 89 11.04 5.75 -12.29
CA GLY A 89 12.31 6.36 -11.87
C GLY A 89 12.28 6.90 -10.44
N LEU A 90 13.45 7.21 -9.87
CA LEU A 90 13.61 7.70 -8.50
C LEU A 90 12.73 8.93 -8.18
N THR A 91 12.67 9.91 -9.09
CA THR A 91 11.82 11.11 -8.95
C THR A 91 10.33 10.77 -8.87
N ASN A 92 9.87 9.85 -9.72
CA ASN A 92 8.49 9.36 -9.72
C ASN A 92 8.17 8.59 -8.44
N GLY A 93 9.13 7.81 -7.91
CA GLY A 93 9.02 7.13 -6.62
C GLY A 93 8.88 8.11 -5.45
N ILE A 94 9.72 9.15 -5.39
CA ILE A 94 9.62 10.21 -4.37
C ILE A 94 8.26 10.92 -4.47
N ALA A 95 7.84 11.32 -5.67
CA ALA A 95 6.55 11.97 -5.89
C ALA A 95 5.35 11.09 -5.50
N LEU A 96 5.45 9.77 -5.71
CA LEU A 96 4.42 8.80 -5.30
C LEU A 96 4.30 8.70 -3.78
N ILE A 97 5.42 8.57 -3.05
CA ILE A 97 5.37 8.51 -1.58
C ILE A 97 4.86 9.84 -1.03
N VAL A 98 5.44 10.96 -1.45
CA VAL A 98 5.07 12.31 -1.00
C VAL A 98 3.58 12.60 -1.28
N GLY A 99 3.05 12.21 -2.45
CA GLY A 99 1.65 12.45 -2.81
C GLY A 99 0.61 11.60 -2.07
N LEU A 100 1.03 10.44 -1.55
CA LEU A 100 0.20 9.55 -0.73
C LEU A 100 0.31 9.89 0.76
N GLN A 101 1.52 10.16 1.25
CA GLN A 101 1.82 10.54 2.63
C GLN A 101 1.30 11.95 2.98
N ILE A 102 1.28 12.89 2.01
CA ILE A 102 0.54 14.15 2.15
C ILE A 102 -0.95 13.87 1.96
N GLY A 103 -1.59 13.40 3.03
CA GLY A 103 -3.02 13.12 3.11
C GLY A 103 -3.83 14.26 3.74
N SER A 104 -4.99 13.91 4.29
CA SER A 104 -5.83 14.80 5.11
C SER A 104 -5.28 15.03 6.53
N GLY A 105 -4.34 14.20 6.98
CA GLY A 105 -3.89 14.15 8.38
C GLY A 105 -3.21 15.43 8.89
N ILE A 106 -2.45 16.12 8.04
CA ILE A 106 -1.78 17.39 8.36
C ILE A 106 -2.74 18.58 8.58
N PHE A 107 -4.00 18.45 8.14
CA PHE A 107 -5.02 19.51 8.28
C PHE A 107 -5.94 19.32 9.48
N SER A 108 -5.88 18.15 10.15
CA SER A 108 -6.75 17.76 11.27
C SER A 108 -5.95 17.41 12.53
N SER A 109 -4.80 16.74 12.40
CA SER A 109 -3.95 16.35 13.53
C SER A 109 -3.35 17.50 14.36
N PRO A 110 -3.01 18.70 13.81
CA PRO A 110 -2.45 19.77 14.62
C PRO A 110 -3.29 20.15 15.85
N GLY A 111 -4.63 20.17 15.74
CA GLY A 111 -5.51 20.45 16.87
C GLY A 111 -5.47 19.35 17.94
N VAL A 112 -5.42 18.08 17.53
CA VAL A 112 -5.27 16.93 18.44
C VAL A 112 -3.90 16.94 19.14
N VAL A 113 -2.82 17.27 18.43
CA VAL A 113 -1.47 17.39 19.04
C VAL A 113 -1.43 18.56 20.03
N VAL A 114 -2.00 19.72 19.68
CA VAL A 114 -1.96 20.93 20.52
C VAL A 114 -2.86 20.84 21.75
N SER A 115 -4.07 20.31 21.63
CA SER A 115 -4.97 20.11 22.79
C SER A 115 -4.37 19.19 23.86
N ASN A 116 -3.60 18.18 23.45
CA ASN A 116 -2.92 17.26 24.36
C ASN A 116 -1.61 17.83 24.93
N THR A 117 -0.78 18.49 24.11
CA THR A 117 0.52 19.04 24.56
C THR A 117 0.42 20.38 25.28
N LYS A 118 -0.62 21.18 25.01
CA LYS A 118 -0.93 22.52 25.58
C LYS A 118 0.11 23.62 25.34
N SER A 119 1.18 23.34 24.60
CA SER A 119 2.27 24.28 24.33
C SER A 119 2.91 24.10 22.96
N VAL A 120 3.47 25.17 22.41
CA VAL A 120 3.90 25.27 21.00
C VAL A 120 5.14 24.41 20.74
N GLY A 121 6.19 24.60 21.52
CA GLY A 121 7.43 23.82 21.45
C GLY A 121 7.22 22.34 21.78
N ALA A 122 6.29 22.03 22.71
CA ALA A 122 5.88 20.66 22.99
C ALA A 122 5.17 20.00 21.78
N SER A 123 4.27 20.72 21.11
CA SER A 123 3.61 20.27 19.88
C SER A 123 4.62 20.04 18.74
N LEU A 124 5.50 21.01 18.48
CA LEU A 124 6.56 20.89 17.46
C LEU A 124 7.54 19.73 17.77
N SER A 125 7.84 19.50 19.04
CA SER A 125 8.66 18.35 19.48
C SER A 125 7.94 17.02 19.21
N VAL A 126 6.63 16.93 19.44
CA VAL A 126 5.84 15.73 19.09
C VAL A 126 5.83 15.48 17.58
N TRP A 127 5.74 16.52 16.74
CA TRP A 127 5.86 16.37 15.28
C TRP A 127 7.25 15.87 14.85
N LEU A 128 8.33 16.41 15.43
CA LEU A 128 9.70 15.96 15.15
C LEU A 128 9.92 14.50 15.60
N VAL A 129 9.50 14.15 16.81
CA VAL A 129 9.60 12.77 17.33
C VAL A 129 8.76 11.82 16.49
N SER A 130 7.52 12.18 16.11
CA SER A 130 6.69 11.37 15.21
C SER A 130 7.37 11.17 13.85
N GLY A 131 8.01 12.21 13.30
CA GLY A 131 8.81 12.12 12.07
C GLY A 131 9.95 11.11 12.18
N LEU A 132 10.74 11.19 13.25
CA LEU A 132 11.85 10.27 13.51
C LEU A 132 11.38 8.83 13.75
N LEU A 133 10.29 8.63 14.50
CA LEU A 133 9.73 7.31 14.78
C LEU A 133 9.12 6.67 13.52
N ALA A 134 8.39 7.43 12.70
CA ALA A 134 7.94 6.99 11.39
C ALA A 134 9.12 6.63 10.47
N TRP A 135 10.23 7.38 10.54
CA TRP A 135 11.45 7.08 9.79
C TRP A 135 12.03 5.71 10.18
N THR A 136 11.98 5.29 11.45
CA THR A 136 12.48 3.95 11.83
C THR A 136 11.70 2.81 11.16
N GLY A 137 10.38 2.96 10.99
CA GLY A 137 9.56 2.03 10.20
C GLY A 137 9.90 2.09 8.72
N ALA A 138 9.98 3.30 8.17
CA ALA A 138 10.30 3.56 6.76
C ALA A 138 11.66 2.98 6.34
N SER A 139 12.70 3.16 7.16
CA SER A 139 14.02 2.54 6.93
C SER A 139 13.96 1.01 7.03
N SER A 140 13.17 0.46 7.96
CA SER A 140 13.02 -1.00 8.10
C SER A 140 12.33 -1.61 6.87
N PHE A 141 11.32 -0.94 6.32
CA PHE A 141 10.70 -1.31 5.05
C PHE A 141 11.64 -1.09 3.85
N ALA A 142 12.48 -0.05 3.86
CA ALA A 142 13.47 0.17 2.81
C ALA A 142 14.50 -0.98 2.70
N GLU A 143 14.85 -1.65 3.81
CA GLU A 143 15.66 -2.88 3.77
C GLU A 143 14.89 -4.03 3.11
N LEU A 144 13.65 -4.30 3.56
CA LEU A 144 12.80 -5.33 2.97
C LEU A 144 12.59 -5.12 1.46
N GLY A 145 12.24 -3.90 1.03
CA GLY A 145 12.05 -3.58 -0.39
C GLY A 145 13.34 -3.52 -1.21
N SER A 146 14.51 -3.33 -0.59
CA SER A 146 15.79 -3.44 -1.29
C SER A 146 16.26 -4.87 -1.51
N ALA A 147 15.94 -5.78 -0.56
CA ALA A 147 16.31 -7.20 -0.62
C ALA A 147 15.26 -8.05 -1.34
N ILE A 148 13.99 -7.67 -1.26
CA ILE A 148 12.84 -8.34 -1.89
C ILE A 148 12.10 -7.29 -2.74
N PRO A 149 12.63 -6.89 -3.92
CA PRO A 149 12.03 -5.88 -4.79
C PRO A 149 10.84 -6.43 -5.60
N GLN A 150 9.93 -7.14 -4.93
CA GLN A 150 8.64 -7.54 -5.48
C GLN A 150 7.63 -6.39 -5.31
N ASN A 151 6.56 -6.40 -6.11
CA ASN A 151 5.39 -5.53 -5.86
C ASN A 151 4.64 -6.00 -4.59
N GLY A 152 3.55 -5.32 -4.21
CA GLY A 152 2.66 -5.75 -3.10
C GLY A 152 3.17 -5.49 -1.67
N GLY A 153 4.42 -5.06 -1.48
CA GLY A 153 4.92 -4.47 -0.23
C GLY A 153 4.77 -5.38 1.00
N ALA A 154 4.11 -4.87 2.05
CA ALA A 154 3.95 -5.56 3.33
C ALA A 154 3.44 -7.01 3.18
N GLN A 155 2.52 -7.25 2.23
CA GLN A 155 2.02 -8.60 1.97
C GLN A 155 3.12 -9.56 1.53
N ALA A 156 3.94 -9.18 0.55
CA ALA A 156 5.01 -10.02 0.03
C ALA A 156 6.02 -10.36 1.14
N TYR A 157 6.36 -9.37 1.97
CA TYR A 157 7.28 -9.57 3.10
C TYR A 157 6.71 -10.48 4.19
N LEU A 158 5.41 -10.37 4.50
CA LEU A 158 4.73 -11.30 5.41
C LEU A 158 4.65 -12.72 4.83
N SER A 159 4.40 -12.84 3.52
CA SER A 159 4.38 -14.12 2.80
C SER A 159 5.74 -14.81 2.84
N TYR A 160 6.83 -14.06 2.69
CA TYR A 160 8.20 -14.57 2.74
C TYR A 160 8.64 -14.94 4.18
N ALA A 161 8.38 -14.06 5.17
CA ALA A 161 8.85 -14.26 6.55
C ALA A 161 8.05 -15.31 7.35
N TYR A 162 6.75 -15.48 7.05
CA TYR A 162 5.81 -16.29 7.84
C TYR A 162 4.92 -17.25 7.01
N GLY A 163 4.98 -17.21 5.69
CA GLY A 163 4.17 -18.07 4.81
C GLY A 163 2.78 -17.51 4.45
N PRO A 164 2.02 -18.26 3.61
CA PRO A 164 0.83 -17.74 2.93
C PRO A 164 -0.34 -17.40 3.86
N LEU A 165 -0.46 -18.03 5.04
CA LEU A 165 -1.53 -17.72 5.99
C LEU A 165 -1.45 -16.25 6.47
N VAL A 166 -0.25 -15.76 6.84
CA VAL A 166 -0.10 -14.38 7.36
C VAL A 166 -0.25 -13.35 6.23
N SER A 167 0.22 -13.70 5.02
CA SER A 167 -0.05 -12.96 3.78
C SER A 167 -1.55 -12.82 3.50
N TYR A 168 -2.33 -13.91 3.67
CA TYR A 168 -3.78 -13.87 3.54
C TYR A 168 -4.45 -13.03 4.63
N LEU A 169 -4.07 -13.18 5.90
CA LEU A 169 -4.65 -12.39 6.99
C LEU A 169 -4.40 -10.88 6.81
N PHE A 170 -3.24 -10.51 6.26
CA PHE A 170 -3.00 -9.14 5.81
C PHE A 170 -3.95 -8.74 4.68
N ALA A 171 -4.06 -9.53 3.60
CA ALA A 171 -4.92 -9.20 2.46
C ALA A 171 -6.43 -9.09 2.83
N TRP A 172 -6.93 -10.03 3.65
CA TRP A 172 -8.26 -10.04 4.25
C TRP A 172 -8.54 -8.73 5.01
N THR A 173 -7.64 -8.36 5.91
CA THR A 173 -7.77 -7.15 6.73
C THR A 173 -7.57 -5.88 5.90
N ALA A 174 -6.67 -5.91 4.90
CA ALA A 174 -6.43 -4.80 3.99
C ALA A 174 -7.66 -4.43 3.17
N ILE A 175 -8.35 -5.45 2.64
CA ILE A 175 -9.53 -5.30 1.79
C ILE A 175 -10.77 -4.89 2.59
N ILE A 176 -11.03 -5.54 3.74
CA ILE A 176 -12.32 -5.39 4.43
C ILE A 176 -12.26 -4.31 5.51
N ALA A 177 -11.12 -4.11 6.18
CA ALA A 177 -10.97 -3.17 7.30
C ALA A 177 -10.17 -1.92 6.92
N LEU A 178 -8.89 -2.09 6.53
CA LEU A 178 -7.93 -0.99 6.42
C LEU A 178 -8.28 0.00 5.32
N LYS A 179 -8.44 -0.47 4.08
CA LYS A 179 -8.74 0.41 2.94
C LYS A 179 -10.14 1.04 3.04
N PRO A 180 -11.23 0.32 3.41
CA PRO A 180 -12.54 0.95 3.60
C PRO A 180 -12.58 1.92 4.79
N GLY A 181 -11.93 1.58 5.91
CA GLY A 181 -11.83 2.44 7.09
C GLY A 181 -11.10 3.75 6.79
N GLY A 182 -9.92 3.67 6.15
CA GLY A 182 -9.18 4.84 5.69
C GLY A 182 -9.98 5.71 4.70
N ASN A 183 -10.68 5.09 3.74
CA ASN A 183 -11.57 5.81 2.82
C ASN A 183 -12.70 6.53 3.54
N ALA A 184 -13.35 5.88 4.52
CA ALA A 184 -14.42 6.47 5.31
C ALA A 184 -13.90 7.69 6.11
N VAL A 185 -12.76 7.55 6.79
CA VAL A 185 -12.07 8.64 7.52
C VAL A 185 -11.76 9.84 6.62
N ILE A 186 -11.19 9.61 5.42
CA ILE A 186 -10.91 10.68 4.45
C ILE A 186 -12.20 11.36 3.96
N SER A 187 -13.25 10.58 3.68
CA SER A 187 -14.55 11.12 3.22
C SER A 187 -15.29 11.91 4.29
N LEU A 188 -15.13 11.57 5.58
CA LEU A 188 -15.67 12.33 6.71
C LEU A 188 -14.97 13.67 6.86
N ILE A 189 -13.63 13.74 6.71
CA ILE A 189 -12.89 15.02 6.73
C ILE A 189 -13.30 15.90 5.54
N PHE A 190 -13.42 15.31 4.34
CA PHE A 190 -13.98 16.03 3.18
C PHE A 190 -15.34 16.64 3.50
N ALA A 191 -16.25 15.86 4.09
CA ALA A 191 -17.59 16.29 4.44
C ALA A 191 -17.58 17.37 5.54
N GLU A 192 -16.75 17.26 6.57
CA GLU A 192 -16.66 18.29 7.61
C GLU A 192 -16.22 19.64 7.03
N TYR A 193 -15.15 19.67 6.21
CA TYR A 193 -14.73 20.90 5.53
C TYR A 193 -15.80 21.44 4.58
N MET A 194 -16.47 20.58 3.81
CA MET A 194 -17.49 20.98 2.85
C MET A 194 -18.75 21.55 3.52
N ASN A 195 -19.28 20.91 4.57
CA ASN A 195 -20.43 21.45 5.32
C ASN A 195 -20.08 22.74 6.05
N ARG A 196 -18.86 22.86 6.60
CA ARG A 196 -18.41 24.11 7.24
C ARG A 196 -18.45 25.30 6.27
N ILE A 197 -18.06 25.12 5.00
CA ILE A 197 -18.20 26.16 3.95
C ILE A 197 -19.67 26.54 3.73
N PHE A 198 -20.55 25.55 3.52
CA PHE A 198 -21.97 25.81 3.26
C PHE A 198 -22.67 26.48 4.46
N TRP A 199 -22.40 26.04 5.69
CA TRP A 199 -23.05 26.60 6.88
C TRP A 199 -22.53 28.01 7.22
N HIS A 200 -21.22 28.29 7.07
CA HIS A 200 -20.70 29.66 7.20
C HIS A 200 -21.15 30.62 6.09
N THR A 201 -21.68 30.10 4.98
CA THR A 201 -22.31 30.92 3.94
C THR A 201 -23.75 31.31 4.34
N GLY A 202 -24.38 30.59 5.28
CA GLY A 202 -25.73 30.87 5.79
C GLY A 202 -25.79 31.56 7.17
N GLN A 203 -24.79 31.36 8.03
CA GLN A 203 -24.72 31.93 9.39
C GLN A 203 -23.28 32.38 9.70
N VAL A 204 -23.13 33.55 10.33
CA VAL A 204 -21.83 34.22 10.52
C VAL A 204 -20.98 33.57 11.61
N ASP A 205 -21.60 33.19 12.72
CA ASP A 205 -20.97 32.49 13.84
C ASP A 205 -21.67 31.14 14.01
N VAL A 206 -20.95 30.05 13.70
CA VAL A 206 -21.45 28.66 13.76
C VAL A 206 -20.52 27.87 14.67
N SER A 207 -21.05 27.34 15.77
CA SER A 207 -20.30 26.47 16.68
C SER A 207 -19.93 25.16 15.97
N PRO A 208 -18.77 24.54 16.30
CA PRO A 208 -18.43 23.22 15.79
C PRO A 208 -19.52 22.15 15.97
N ASP A 209 -20.36 22.30 17.00
CA ASP A 209 -21.42 21.35 17.36
C ASP A 209 -22.77 21.59 16.64
N ASP A 210 -22.96 22.74 15.98
CA ASP A 210 -24.23 23.10 15.31
C ASP A 210 -24.44 22.32 14.00
N ILE A 211 -23.39 21.72 13.44
CA ILE A 211 -23.45 21.01 12.15
C ILE A 211 -24.02 19.60 12.37
N PRO A 212 -25.19 19.26 11.80
CA PRO A 212 -25.83 17.97 12.07
C PRO A 212 -24.98 16.80 11.54
N GLN A 213 -24.65 15.84 12.41
CA GLN A 213 -23.81 14.68 12.04
C GLN A 213 -24.37 13.87 10.85
N TRP A 214 -25.70 13.86 10.66
CA TRP A 214 -26.33 13.22 9.51
C TRP A 214 -25.97 13.91 8.18
N ALA A 215 -25.81 15.23 8.16
CA ALA A 215 -25.43 15.98 6.96
C ALA A 215 -24.00 15.64 6.53
N ILE A 216 -23.09 15.53 7.51
CA ILE A 216 -21.70 15.08 7.31
C ILE A 216 -21.67 13.64 6.76
N LYS A 217 -22.47 12.71 7.32
CA LYS A 217 -22.57 11.34 6.80
C LYS A 217 -23.10 11.30 5.36
N ILE A 218 -24.11 12.11 5.01
CA ILE A 218 -24.65 12.17 3.63
C ILE A 218 -23.63 12.73 2.63
N THR A 219 -22.92 13.81 2.96
CA THR A 219 -21.89 14.37 2.07
C THR A 219 -20.67 13.45 1.91
N ALA A 220 -20.29 12.70 2.96
CA ALA A 220 -19.25 11.68 2.88
C ALA A 220 -19.64 10.54 1.93
N VAL A 221 -20.87 10.01 2.06
CA VAL A 221 -21.43 8.99 1.15
C VAL A 221 -21.52 9.53 -0.29
N ALA A 222 -21.99 10.77 -0.48
CA ALA A 222 -22.05 11.38 -1.81
C ALA A 222 -20.66 11.51 -2.46
N ALA A 223 -19.64 11.92 -1.71
CA ALA A 223 -18.26 11.99 -2.19
C ALA A 223 -17.72 10.60 -2.61
N VAL A 224 -17.99 9.56 -1.81
CA VAL A 224 -17.65 8.16 -2.11
C VAL A 224 -18.34 7.68 -3.39
N LEU A 225 -19.61 8.02 -3.61
CA LEU A 225 -20.35 7.66 -4.83
C LEU A 225 -19.81 8.37 -6.07
N VAL A 226 -19.46 9.66 -5.98
CA VAL A 226 -18.84 10.40 -7.10
C VAL A 226 -17.45 9.85 -7.42
N VAL A 227 -16.61 9.57 -6.41
CA VAL A 227 -15.30 8.92 -6.61
C VAL A 227 -15.45 7.53 -7.24
N THR A 228 -16.42 6.75 -6.80
CA THR A 228 -16.75 5.44 -7.38
C THR A 228 -17.09 5.58 -8.86
N LEU A 229 -17.95 6.54 -9.22
CA LEU A 229 -18.33 6.82 -10.60
C LEU A 229 -17.12 7.22 -11.45
N LEU A 230 -16.25 8.12 -10.97
CA LEU A 230 -15.02 8.54 -11.67
C LEU A 230 -14.06 7.36 -11.92
N CYS A 231 -13.88 6.48 -10.92
CA CYS A 231 -13.06 5.27 -11.06
C CYS A 231 -13.63 4.27 -12.09
N VAL A 232 -14.96 4.14 -12.14
CA VAL A 232 -15.69 3.23 -13.04
C VAL A 232 -15.85 3.79 -14.46
N TRP A 233 -15.78 5.11 -14.65
CA TRP A 233 -16.01 5.75 -15.96
C TRP A 233 -14.92 5.41 -16.99
N THR A 234 -13.64 5.60 -16.65
CA THR A 234 -12.51 5.42 -17.59
C THR A 234 -11.22 4.99 -16.90
N ARG A 235 -10.61 3.88 -17.35
CA ARG A 235 -9.36 3.29 -16.82
C ARG A 235 -8.16 4.27 -16.73
N LYS A 236 -8.14 5.32 -17.55
CA LYS A 236 -7.11 6.38 -17.59
C LYS A 236 -7.46 7.65 -16.78
N LEU A 237 -8.69 7.81 -16.28
CA LEU A 237 -9.13 9.03 -15.60
C LEU A 237 -8.60 9.10 -14.17
N GLY A 238 -8.85 8.05 -13.36
CA GLY A 238 -8.40 7.95 -11.97
C GLY A 238 -6.93 8.35 -11.72
N PRO A 239 -5.95 7.81 -12.47
CA PRO A 239 -4.54 8.19 -12.35
C PRO A 239 -4.24 9.64 -12.68
N ARG A 240 -4.78 10.16 -13.81
CA ARG A 240 -4.56 11.55 -14.24
C ARG A 240 -5.11 12.53 -13.20
N VAL A 241 -6.30 12.23 -12.71
CA VAL A 241 -6.99 12.99 -11.66
C VAL A 241 -6.19 12.94 -10.35
N ALA A 242 -5.67 11.78 -9.94
CA ALA A 242 -4.83 11.66 -8.74
C ALA A 242 -3.51 12.47 -8.82
N VAL A 243 -2.88 12.54 -10.00
CA VAL A 243 -1.68 13.38 -10.22
C VAL A 243 -2.02 14.87 -10.08
N VAL A 244 -3.09 15.33 -10.73
CA VAL A 244 -3.55 16.74 -10.61
C VAL A 244 -3.86 17.11 -9.16
N PHE A 245 -4.59 16.24 -8.45
CA PHE A 245 -4.85 16.44 -7.02
C PHE A 245 -3.57 16.54 -6.20
N THR A 246 -2.62 15.62 -6.40
CA THR A 246 -1.33 15.60 -5.68
C THR A 246 -0.57 16.93 -5.82
N SER A 247 -0.48 17.48 -7.04
CA SER A 247 0.15 18.78 -7.27
C SER A 247 -0.53 19.91 -6.48
N VAL A 248 -1.87 19.90 -6.40
CA VAL A 248 -2.62 20.89 -5.60
C VAL A 248 -2.37 20.71 -4.09
N LYS A 249 -2.23 19.48 -3.58
CA LYS A 249 -1.90 19.25 -2.16
C LYS A 249 -0.54 19.83 -1.78
N VAL A 250 0.48 19.61 -2.63
CA VAL A 250 1.84 20.12 -2.38
C VAL A 250 1.85 21.64 -2.47
N ALA A 251 1.18 22.22 -3.47
CA ALA A 251 1.00 23.66 -3.58
C ALA A 251 0.27 24.26 -2.34
N ALA A 252 -0.71 23.56 -1.78
CA ALA A 252 -1.43 23.99 -0.57
C ALA A 252 -0.51 24.13 0.65
N LEU A 253 0.32 23.12 0.94
CA LEU A 253 1.28 23.17 2.06
C LEU A 253 2.40 24.20 1.84
N LEU A 254 2.88 24.35 0.60
CA LEU A 254 3.83 25.40 0.25
C LEU A 254 3.21 26.80 0.44
N THR A 255 1.93 26.98 0.07
CA THR A 255 1.20 28.25 0.26
C THR A 255 1.04 28.59 1.75
N ILE A 256 0.66 27.62 2.60
CA ILE A 256 0.60 27.78 4.05
C ILE A 256 1.98 28.20 4.61
N THR A 257 3.03 27.51 4.19
CA THR A 257 4.41 27.77 4.61
C THR A 257 4.89 29.17 4.22
N ILE A 258 4.68 29.57 2.97
CA ILE A 258 5.09 30.88 2.44
C ILE A 258 4.32 32.00 3.14
N LEU A 259 3.01 31.85 3.36
CA LEU A 259 2.20 32.86 4.05
C LEU A 259 2.58 33.00 5.53
N GLY A 260 2.92 31.90 6.21
CA GLY A 260 3.49 31.95 7.57
C GLY A 260 4.80 32.74 7.62
N ILE A 261 5.72 32.47 6.69
CA ILE A 261 7.00 33.20 6.58
C ILE A 261 6.76 34.69 6.29
N ILE A 262 5.82 35.03 5.40
CA ILE A 262 5.45 36.43 5.09
C ILE A 262 4.86 37.12 6.33
N GLN A 263 3.98 36.46 7.10
CA GLN A 263 3.40 37.04 8.31
C GLN A 263 4.47 37.28 9.40
N LEU A 264 5.41 36.34 9.57
CA LEU A 264 6.55 36.47 10.47
C LEU A 264 7.45 37.64 10.07
N ALA A 265 7.80 37.75 8.78
CA ALA A 265 8.61 38.84 8.24
C ALA A 265 7.94 40.22 8.36
N ARG A 266 6.60 40.28 8.42
CA ARG A 266 5.82 41.51 8.69
C ARG A 266 5.72 41.83 10.19
N GLY A 267 6.37 41.06 11.07
CA GLY A 267 6.33 41.23 12.53
C GLY A 267 5.00 40.83 13.19
N LYS A 268 4.01 40.37 12.41
CA LYS A 268 2.63 40.08 12.83
C LYS A 268 2.45 38.64 13.34
N ALA A 269 3.46 38.12 14.03
CA ALA A 269 3.38 36.82 14.69
C ALA A 269 2.44 36.86 15.90
N SER A 270 1.66 35.79 16.08
CA SER A 270 0.77 35.53 17.22
C SER A 270 1.49 35.60 18.56
N GLU A 271 0.78 35.99 19.63
CA GLU A 271 1.32 36.01 21.00
C GLU A 271 1.76 34.63 21.48
N SER A 272 1.06 33.56 21.08
CA SER A 272 1.50 32.17 21.33
C SER A 272 2.87 31.83 20.76
N PHE A 273 3.36 32.56 19.74
CA PHE A 273 4.71 32.38 19.17
C PHE A 273 5.77 33.27 19.83
N ARG A 274 5.33 34.33 20.53
CA ARG A 274 6.17 35.30 21.27
C ARG A 274 6.40 34.89 22.73
N GLN A 275 5.43 34.24 23.35
CA GLN A 275 5.54 33.65 24.69
C GLN A 275 6.58 32.50 24.72
N PRO A 276 7.13 32.13 25.89
CA PRO A 276 8.09 31.03 26.00
C PRO A 276 7.50 29.73 25.46
N TRP A 277 8.13 29.12 24.45
CA TRP A 277 7.53 28.06 23.64
C TRP A 277 7.10 26.80 24.39
N PHE A 278 7.61 26.56 25.60
CA PHE A 278 7.27 25.40 26.43
C PHE A 278 6.34 25.74 27.61
N ASP A 279 5.88 26.99 27.75
CA ASP A 279 5.02 27.39 28.85
C ASP A 279 3.61 26.75 28.76
N GLY A 280 3.07 26.36 29.93
CA GLY A 280 1.84 25.60 30.05
C GLY A 280 1.88 24.19 29.46
N SER A 281 3.06 23.60 29.21
CA SER A 281 3.18 22.24 28.69
C SER A 281 2.49 21.21 29.59
N SER A 282 1.80 20.25 28.98
CA SER A 282 1.22 19.11 29.69
C SER A 282 2.31 18.27 30.35
N THR A 283 2.09 17.83 31.59
CA THR A 283 3.01 16.95 32.33
C THR A 283 2.60 15.47 32.25
N SER A 284 1.45 15.15 31.64
CA SER A 284 0.93 13.77 31.60
C SER A 284 1.53 12.96 30.45
N PRO A 285 2.16 11.79 30.72
CA PRO A 285 2.61 10.88 29.67
C PRO A 285 1.49 10.40 28.74
N SER A 286 0.26 10.24 29.25
CA SER A 286 -0.89 9.82 28.43
C SER A 286 -1.29 10.86 27.37
N ALA A 287 -1.11 12.15 27.67
CA ALA A 287 -1.39 13.22 26.71
C ALA A 287 -0.35 13.22 25.58
N TYR A 288 0.94 13.08 25.89
CA TYR A 288 1.97 12.89 24.86
C TYR A 288 1.75 11.62 24.04
N SER A 289 1.24 10.54 24.65
CA SER A 289 0.89 9.30 23.95
C SER A 289 -0.17 9.52 22.87
N LEU A 290 -1.25 10.25 23.22
CA LEU A 290 -2.33 10.62 22.28
C LEU A 290 -1.85 11.60 21.20
N ALA A 291 -0.96 12.53 21.55
CA ALA A 291 -0.36 13.47 20.61
C ALA A 291 0.54 12.75 19.58
N LEU A 292 1.41 11.84 20.03
CA LEU A 292 2.25 11.00 19.17
C LEU A 292 1.42 10.12 18.24
N TYR A 293 0.33 9.53 18.74
CA TYR A 293 -0.61 8.73 17.94
C TYR A 293 -1.17 9.55 16.77
N SER A 294 -1.60 10.79 16.99
CA SER A 294 -2.10 11.67 15.92
C SER A 294 -1.00 12.12 14.96
N GLY A 295 0.20 12.43 15.47
CA GLY A 295 1.35 12.81 14.63
C GLY A 295 1.83 11.68 13.72
N LEU A 296 1.86 10.44 14.24
CA LEU A 296 2.21 9.25 13.48
C LEU A 296 1.13 8.87 12.45
N TRP A 297 -0.15 9.03 12.77
CA TRP A 297 -1.23 8.85 11.78
C TRP A 297 -1.14 9.87 10.65
N ALA A 298 -0.79 11.14 10.94
CA ALA A 298 -0.59 12.15 9.90
C ALA A 298 0.59 11.84 8.95
N LEU A 299 1.59 11.10 9.43
CA LEU A 299 2.80 10.69 8.71
C LEU A 299 2.69 9.32 8.02
N ASP A 300 1.56 8.63 8.11
CA ASP A 300 1.35 7.30 7.52
C ASP A 300 1.40 7.31 5.98
N GLY A 301 1.71 6.17 5.35
CA GLY A 301 1.84 6.02 3.90
C GLY A 301 3.28 6.12 3.34
N TRP A 302 4.30 6.08 4.21
CA TRP A 302 5.70 5.91 3.80
C TRP A 302 6.01 4.51 3.22
N ASP A 303 5.14 3.53 3.47
CA ASP A 303 5.26 2.14 2.99
C ASP A 303 4.95 2.01 1.49
N GLN A 304 4.32 3.00 0.86
CA GLN A 304 3.67 2.86 -0.45
C GLN A 304 4.62 2.55 -1.62
N ALA A 305 5.91 2.96 -1.56
CA ALA A 305 6.90 2.59 -2.57
C ALA A 305 7.13 1.08 -2.69
N ASN A 306 6.97 0.35 -1.59
CA ASN A 306 7.20 -1.10 -1.52
C ASN A 306 6.13 -1.89 -2.29
N TYR A 307 4.95 -1.31 -2.55
CA TYR A 307 3.90 -1.95 -3.35
C TYR A 307 4.18 -1.90 -4.85
N VAL A 308 5.09 -1.02 -5.28
CA VAL A 308 5.50 -0.82 -6.69
C VAL A 308 6.98 -1.12 -6.90
N GLY A 309 7.60 -1.91 -6.01
CA GLY A 309 9.04 -2.14 -5.98
C GLY A 309 9.60 -2.85 -7.22
N GLY A 310 8.83 -3.76 -7.83
CA GLY A 310 9.22 -4.45 -9.06
C GLY A 310 9.23 -3.53 -10.29
N ASP A 311 8.30 -2.56 -10.31
CA ASP A 311 8.14 -1.57 -11.39
C ASP A 311 9.23 -0.47 -11.35
N MET A 312 10.04 -0.41 -10.29
CA MET A 312 11.07 0.63 -10.10
C MET A 312 12.39 0.31 -10.81
N LYS A 313 12.88 1.25 -11.62
CA LYS A 313 14.26 1.20 -12.18
C LYS A 313 15.26 1.13 -11.03
N ASN A 314 16.15 0.13 -11.04
CA ASN A 314 17.18 -0.11 -10.01
C ASN A 314 16.62 -0.13 -8.57
N ALA A 315 15.52 -0.87 -8.37
CA ALA A 315 14.76 -1.00 -7.13
C ALA A 315 15.60 -1.03 -5.86
N GLU A 316 16.58 -1.95 -5.77
CA GLU A 316 17.58 -2.10 -4.69
C GLU A 316 18.11 -0.78 -4.12
N LYS A 317 18.43 0.16 -5.02
CA LYS A 317 19.10 1.43 -4.70
C LYS A 317 18.12 2.60 -4.69
N ASN A 318 17.05 2.52 -5.50
CA ASN A 318 16.08 3.61 -5.63
C ASN A 318 14.91 3.53 -4.63
N ILE A 319 14.53 2.35 -4.12
CA ILE A 319 13.53 2.24 -3.04
C ILE A 319 14.05 2.90 -1.75
N PRO A 320 15.27 2.59 -1.23
CA PRO A 320 15.78 3.27 -0.04
C PRO A 320 15.95 4.77 -0.24
N ARG A 321 16.48 5.20 -1.41
CA ARG A 321 16.67 6.62 -1.74
C ARG A 321 15.33 7.36 -1.83
N ALA A 322 14.30 6.75 -2.41
CA ALA A 322 12.97 7.36 -2.49
C ALA A 322 12.40 7.58 -1.08
N ILE A 323 12.38 6.52 -0.27
CA ILE A 323 11.82 6.53 1.09
C ILE A 323 12.53 7.52 2.02
N HIS A 324 13.87 7.57 2.01
CA HIS A 324 14.61 8.51 2.87
C HIS A 324 14.41 9.97 2.41
N SER A 325 14.36 10.20 1.10
CA SER A 325 14.13 11.56 0.55
C SER A 325 12.71 12.06 0.83
N SER A 326 11.69 11.19 0.71
CA SER A 326 10.31 11.55 1.02
C SER A 326 10.09 11.77 2.52
N MET A 327 10.64 10.91 3.38
CA MET A 327 10.54 11.08 4.84
C MET A 327 11.15 12.41 5.30
N ALA A 328 12.33 12.77 4.78
CA ALA A 328 12.96 14.06 5.05
C ALA A 328 12.07 15.24 4.63
N LEU A 329 11.58 15.21 3.38
CA LEU A 329 10.79 16.29 2.80
C LEU A 329 9.43 16.46 3.50
N VAL A 330 8.70 15.38 3.75
CA VAL A 330 7.37 15.44 4.39
C VAL A 330 7.49 15.88 5.85
N THR A 331 8.47 15.35 6.60
CA THR A 331 8.71 15.78 8.00
C THR A 331 9.04 17.28 8.07
N LEU A 332 9.89 17.78 7.18
CA LEU A 332 10.23 19.20 7.08
C LEU A 332 8.99 20.06 6.74
N LEU A 333 8.23 19.68 5.71
CA LEU A 333 7.02 20.41 5.30
C LEU A 333 5.95 20.43 6.40
N PHE A 334 5.78 19.34 7.15
CA PHE A 334 4.81 19.28 8.26
C PHE A 334 5.23 20.14 9.45
N ILE A 335 6.52 20.16 9.81
CA ILE A 335 7.06 21.04 10.85
C ILE A 335 6.90 22.51 10.44
N LEU A 336 7.23 22.87 9.19
CA LEU A 336 7.07 24.23 8.66
C LEU A 336 5.59 24.68 8.58
N ALA A 337 4.68 23.77 8.21
CA ALA A 337 3.24 24.06 8.23
C ALA A 337 2.72 24.30 9.65
N ASN A 338 3.15 23.51 10.64
CA ASN A 338 2.77 23.72 12.04
C ASN A 338 3.36 25.02 12.60
N ILE A 339 4.63 25.36 12.32
CA ILE A 339 5.20 26.68 12.66
C ILE A 339 4.34 27.80 12.05
N SER A 340 3.94 27.66 10.78
CA SER A 340 3.12 28.66 10.09
C SER A 340 1.74 28.83 10.73
N TYR A 341 1.10 27.74 11.17
CA TYR A 341 -0.13 27.82 11.96
C TYR A 341 0.08 28.59 13.27
N PHE A 342 1.15 28.34 14.03
CA PHE A 342 1.43 29.08 15.28
C PHE A 342 1.86 30.53 15.08
N VAL A 343 2.46 30.89 13.93
CA VAL A 343 2.75 32.30 13.59
C VAL A 343 1.45 33.08 13.35
N VAL A 344 0.42 32.46 12.78
CA VAL A 344 -0.82 33.13 12.36
C VAL A 344 -1.96 33.01 13.38
N LEU A 345 -2.02 31.92 14.14
CA LEU A 345 -3.12 31.59 15.06
C LEU A 345 -2.61 31.50 16.52
N ASP A 346 -3.52 31.61 17.48
CA ASP A 346 -3.21 31.30 18.88
C ASP A 346 -3.31 29.79 19.18
N LYS A 347 -2.48 29.28 20.10
CA LYS A 347 -2.45 27.86 20.48
C LYS A 347 -3.80 27.36 21.01
N ALA A 348 -4.58 28.21 21.69
CA ALA A 348 -5.92 27.85 22.15
C ALA A 348 -6.88 27.60 20.98
N LEU A 349 -6.85 28.47 19.96
CA LEU A 349 -7.68 28.32 18.76
C LEU A 349 -7.27 27.10 17.93
N VAL A 350 -5.97 26.86 17.77
CA VAL A 350 -5.46 25.64 17.09
C VAL A 350 -5.91 24.38 17.83
N GLY A 351 -5.79 24.35 19.16
CA GLY A 351 -6.17 23.20 19.98
C GLY A 351 -7.67 22.87 19.98
N LEU A 352 -8.53 23.84 19.66
CA LEU A 352 -9.98 23.66 19.58
C LEU A 352 -10.49 23.39 18.15
N SER A 353 -9.65 23.58 17.11
CA SER A 353 -10.09 23.48 15.71
C SER A 353 -9.78 22.11 15.09
N ASN A 354 -10.82 21.43 14.63
CA ASN A 354 -10.73 20.29 13.69
C ASN A 354 -10.27 20.73 12.28
N THR A 355 -10.32 22.04 11.99
CA THR A 355 -10.19 22.61 10.64
C THR A 355 -9.17 23.74 10.56
N VAL A 356 -8.00 23.54 11.20
CA VAL A 356 -6.94 24.55 11.40
C VAL A 356 -6.60 25.36 10.14
N ALA A 357 -6.59 24.72 8.95
CA ALA A 357 -6.30 25.40 7.69
C ALA A 357 -7.39 26.43 7.27
N MET A 358 -8.66 26.18 7.59
CA MET A 358 -9.74 27.15 7.36
C MET A 358 -9.56 28.37 8.26
N ASP A 359 -9.24 28.17 9.54
CA ASP A 359 -9.06 29.27 10.49
C ASP A 359 -7.79 30.07 10.22
N PHE A 360 -6.72 29.42 9.72
CA PHE A 360 -5.54 30.07 9.15
C PHE A 360 -5.91 30.99 7.96
N GLY A 361 -6.77 30.52 7.06
CA GLY A 361 -7.32 31.33 5.98
C GLY A 361 -8.12 32.54 6.48
N ARG A 362 -8.93 32.35 7.53
CA ARG A 362 -9.74 33.42 8.17
C ARG A 362 -8.87 34.50 8.81
N ALA A 363 -7.83 34.11 9.54
CA ALA A 363 -6.91 35.05 10.19
C ALA A 363 -6.10 35.91 9.20
N LEU A 364 -5.86 35.42 7.97
CA LEU A 364 -5.12 36.15 6.94
C LEU A 364 -6.00 37.00 6.02
N PHE A 365 -7.16 36.49 5.58
CA PHE A 365 -7.99 37.13 4.55
C PHE A 365 -9.50 37.12 4.85
N GLY A 366 -9.89 36.97 6.12
CA GLY A 366 -11.29 36.93 6.55
C GLY A 366 -12.07 35.75 5.98
N SER A 367 -13.41 35.87 5.93
CA SER A 367 -14.31 34.78 5.49
C SER A 367 -13.94 34.21 4.10
N ILE A 368 -13.52 35.08 3.17
CA ILE A 368 -13.06 34.68 1.82
C ILE A 368 -11.84 33.76 1.92
N GLY A 369 -10.84 34.12 2.73
CA GLY A 369 -9.68 33.27 3.00
C GLY A 369 -10.06 31.93 3.61
N GLY A 370 -10.97 31.93 4.59
CA GLY A 370 -11.50 30.71 5.19
C GLY A 370 -12.07 29.75 4.14
N ASN A 371 -12.96 30.25 3.28
CA ASN A 371 -13.60 29.44 2.25
C ASN A 371 -12.61 28.92 1.19
N VAL A 372 -11.61 29.72 0.80
CA VAL A 372 -10.55 29.29 -0.14
C VAL A 372 -9.71 28.16 0.46
N PHE A 373 -9.24 28.30 1.70
CA PHE A 373 -8.44 27.26 2.34
C PHE A 373 -9.25 25.99 2.66
N ALA A 374 -10.51 26.15 3.08
CA ALA A 374 -11.40 25.01 3.29
C ALA A 374 -11.68 24.25 1.99
N PHE A 375 -11.93 24.94 0.88
CA PHE A 375 -12.15 24.31 -0.43
C PHE A 375 -10.87 23.60 -0.92
N MET A 376 -9.70 24.21 -0.72
CA MET A 376 -8.40 23.62 -1.05
C MET A 376 -8.13 22.31 -0.27
N VAL A 377 -8.47 22.27 1.02
CA VAL A 377 -8.36 21.04 1.83
C VAL A 377 -9.42 20.00 1.45
N ALA A 378 -10.66 20.40 1.17
CA ALA A 378 -11.67 19.48 0.65
C ALA A 378 -11.23 18.86 -0.69
N PHE A 379 -10.68 19.65 -1.61
CA PHE A 379 -10.12 19.19 -2.88
C PHE A 379 -8.96 18.18 -2.66
N SER A 380 -8.08 18.43 -1.68
CA SER A 380 -7.05 17.49 -1.24
C SER A 380 -7.62 16.15 -0.74
N CYS A 381 -8.62 16.20 0.15
CA CYS A 381 -9.27 15.02 0.72
C CYS A 381 -9.99 14.19 -0.35
N PHE A 382 -10.72 14.83 -1.27
CA PHE A 382 -11.36 14.16 -2.41
C PHE A 382 -10.32 13.49 -3.32
N GLY A 383 -9.16 14.13 -3.52
CA GLY A 383 -8.05 13.56 -4.28
C GLY A 383 -7.41 12.33 -3.63
N ALA A 384 -7.24 12.36 -2.30
CA ALA A 384 -6.80 11.19 -1.53
C ALA A 384 -7.83 10.05 -1.62
N LEU A 385 -9.13 10.35 -1.52
CA LEU A 385 -10.20 9.38 -1.67
C LEU A 385 -10.19 8.71 -3.05
N ASN A 386 -10.02 9.48 -4.13
CA ASN A 386 -9.88 8.96 -5.50
C ASN A 386 -8.64 8.07 -5.67
N GLY A 387 -7.47 8.49 -5.17
CA GLY A 387 -6.26 7.68 -5.22
C GLY A 387 -6.39 6.35 -4.46
N SER A 388 -7.02 6.38 -3.29
CA SER A 388 -7.22 5.20 -2.45
C SER A 388 -8.28 4.24 -3.01
N PHE A 389 -9.41 4.74 -3.53
CA PHE A 389 -10.38 3.87 -4.23
C PHE A 389 -9.79 3.19 -5.47
N PHE A 390 -8.91 3.89 -6.20
CA PHE A 390 -8.25 3.35 -7.39
C PHE A 390 -7.23 2.24 -7.07
N THR A 391 -6.52 2.32 -5.94
CA THR A 391 -5.63 1.22 -5.49
C THR A 391 -6.42 0.08 -4.84
N SER A 392 -7.43 0.40 -4.02
CA SER A 392 -8.24 -0.60 -3.31
C SER A 392 -9.03 -1.50 -4.26
N SER A 393 -9.67 -0.93 -5.27
CA SER A 393 -10.40 -1.70 -6.29
C SER A 393 -9.51 -2.64 -7.11
N ARG A 394 -8.21 -2.35 -7.22
CA ARG A 394 -7.22 -3.25 -7.83
C ARG A 394 -6.77 -4.37 -6.89
N LEU A 395 -6.57 -4.08 -5.60
CA LEU A 395 -6.26 -5.09 -4.58
C LEU A 395 -7.38 -6.13 -4.48
N VAL A 396 -8.64 -5.68 -4.44
CA VAL A 396 -9.84 -6.54 -4.43
C VAL A 396 -9.97 -7.35 -5.73
N TYR A 397 -9.62 -6.77 -6.87
CA TYR A 397 -9.61 -7.47 -8.16
C TYR A 397 -8.56 -8.58 -8.22
N ALA A 398 -7.32 -8.31 -7.77
CA ALA A 398 -6.25 -9.31 -7.69
C ALA A 398 -6.62 -10.43 -6.71
N ALA A 399 -7.17 -10.10 -5.53
CA ALA A 399 -7.67 -11.09 -4.58
C ALA A 399 -8.81 -11.95 -5.13
N GLY A 400 -9.61 -11.41 -6.06
CA GLY A 400 -10.59 -12.17 -6.82
C GLY A 400 -10.02 -13.02 -7.96
N ARG A 401 -8.75 -12.85 -8.36
CA ARG A 401 -8.03 -13.74 -9.30
C ARG A 401 -7.33 -14.89 -8.56
N GLU A 402 -6.68 -14.60 -7.43
CA GLU A 402 -5.98 -15.60 -6.60
C GLU A 402 -6.90 -16.39 -5.66
N SER A 403 -8.22 -16.39 -5.90
CA SER A 403 -9.24 -17.11 -5.12
C SER A 403 -9.36 -16.74 -3.63
N TYR A 404 -8.58 -15.77 -3.15
CA TYR A 404 -8.73 -15.14 -1.82
C TYR A 404 -10.12 -14.51 -1.61
N LEU A 405 -10.76 -14.09 -2.69
CA LEU A 405 -12.16 -13.67 -2.76
C LEU A 405 -12.90 -14.45 -3.87
N PRO A 406 -14.25 -14.52 -3.83
CA PRO A 406 -15.04 -15.11 -4.91
C PRO A 406 -14.70 -14.52 -6.29
N ALA A 407 -14.47 -15.39 -7.28
CA ALA A 407 -14.02 -15.04 -8.63
C ALA A 407 -14.95 -14.11 -9.42
N PHE A 408 -16.11 -13.74 -8.88
CA PHE A 408 -16.93 -12.62 -9.34
C PHE A 408 -16.20 -11.26 -9.21
N PHE A 409 -15.39 -11.05 -8.17
CA PHE A 409 -14.67 -9.80 -7.95
C PHE A 409 -13.41 -9.66 -8.84
N GLY A 410 -12.82 -10.78 -9.26
CA GLY A 410 -11.71 -10.84 -10.22
C GLY A 410 -12.09 -10.60 -11.69
N ARG A 411 -13.26 -9.99 -11.96
CA ARG A 411 -13.77 -9.75 -13.34
C ARG A 411 -13.70 -8.27 -13.71
N LEU A 412 -13.19 -8.00 -14.91
CA LEU A 412 -13.21 -6.66 -15.52
C LEU A 412 -14.51 -6.41 -16.30
N HIS A 413 -14.95 -5.16 -16.35
CA HIS A 413 -16.09 -4.75 -17.16
C HIS A 413 -15.77 -4.81 -18.66
N LYS A 414 -16.51 -5.64 -19.42
CA LYS A 414 -16.24 -6.01 -20.83
C LYS A 414 -15.78 -4.83 -21.71
N THR A 415 -16.51 -3.71 -21.70
CA THR A 415 -16.24 -2.55 -22.58
C THR A 415 -15.30 -1.50 -21.99
N ARG A 416 -15.09 -1.47 -20.66
CA ARG A 416 -14.32 -0.40 -19.99
C ARG A 416 -12.96 -0.85 -19.45
N LYS A 417 -12.74 -2.17 -19.36
CA LYS A 417 -11.58 -2.82 -18.71
C LYS A 417 -11.29 -2.26 -17.29
N THR A 418 -12.35 -1.91 -16.56
CA THR A 418 -12.34 -1.43 -15.16
C THR A 418 -12.92 -2.51 -14.21
N PRO A 419 -12.40 -2.65 -12.98
CA PRO A 419 -12.83 -3.69 -12.04
C PRO A 419 -14.11 -3.26 -11.29
N LEU A 420 -15.25 -3.25 -12.01
CA LEU A 420 -16.53 -2.75 -11.50
C LEU A 420 -16.96 -3.42 -10.18
N ASN A 421 -17.01 -4.76 -10.15
CA ASN A 421 -17.50 -5.54 -9.01
C ASN A 421 -16.65 -5.29 -7.75
N ALA A 422 -15.33 -5.26 -7.92
CA ALA A 422 -14.37 -4.96 -6.86
C ALA A 422 -14.51 -3.52 -6.33
N THR A 423 -14.79 -2.56 -7.23
CA THR A 423 -15.01 -1.16 -6.83
C THR A 423 -16.33 -1.03 -6.05
N LEU A 424 -17.41 -1.66 -6.52
CA LEU A 424 -18.71 -1.67 -5.82
C LEU A 424 -18.65 -2.33 -4.44
N LEU A 425 -17.84 -3.39 -4.27
CA LEU A 425 -17.58 -3.99 -2.95
C LEU A 425 -16.91 -2.97 -2.02
N GLN A 426 -15.84 -2.32 -2.49
CA GLN A 426 -15.15 -1.25 -1.74
C GLN A 426 -16.11 -0.12 -1.37
N THR A 427 -16.97 0.31 -2.30
CA THR A 427 -17.98 1.36 -2.09
C THR A 427 -18.97 0.95 -1.00
N GLY A 428 -19.52 -0.27 -1.10
CA GLY A 428 -20.46 -0.81 -0.12
C GLY A 428 -19.89 -0.83 1.30
N ILE A 429 -18.71 -1.45 1.47
CA ILE A 429 -18.05 -1.54 2.78
C ILE A 429 -17.70 -0.14 3.32
N THR A 430 -17.18 0.76 2.48
CA THR A 430 -16.88 2.15 2.88
C THR A 430 -18.14 2.90 3.35
N CYS A 431 -19.26 2.76 2.64
CA CYS A 431 -20.54 3.34 3.05
C CYS A 431 -21.07 2.72 4.35
N THR A 432 -20.90 1.41 4.57
CA THR A 432 -21.23 0.76 5.84
C THR A 432 -20.43 1.36 7.00
N PHE A 433 -19.13 1.60 6.84
CA PHE A 433 -18.30 2.27 7.84
C PHE A 433 -18.75 3.71 8.14
N ILE A 434 -19.11 4.50 7.11
CA ILE A 434 -19.61 5.88 7.29
C ILE A 434 -20.96 5.89 8.02
N LEU A 435 -21.88 4.99 7.64
CA LEU A 435 -23.25 4.99 8.17
C LEU A 435 -23.32 4.37 9.57
N ILE A 436 -22.79 3.17 9.76
CA ILE A 436 -22.94 2.37 10.99
C ILE A 436 -21.82 2.66 12.01
N GLY A 437 -20.63 3.06 11.56
CA GLY A 437 -19.48 3.28 12.44
C GLY A 437 -19.72 4.34 13.52
N GLY A 438 -19.14 4.11 14.71
CA GLY A 438 -19.29 4.90 15.94
C GLY A 438 -18.61 6.27 15.93
N GLY A 439 -18.70 6.98 14.80
CA GLY A 439 -18.04 8.26 14.58
C GLY A 439 -16.56 8.14 14.23
N PHE A 440 -16.02 9.22 13.65
CA PHE A 440 -14.65 9.36 13.12
C PHE A 440 -13.56 8.71 14.00
N ARG A 441 -13.61 8.93 15.32
CA ARG A 441 -12.62 8.45 16.28
C ARG A 441 -12.57 6.92 16.40
N SER A 442 -13.73 6.26 16.41
CA SER A 442 -13.84 4.80 16.48
C SER A 442 -13.28 4.12 15.21
N LEU A 443 -13.58 4.68 14.02
CA LEU A 443 -13.01 4.18 12.77
C LEU A 443 -11.48 4.29 12.73
N ILE A 444 -10.92 5.40 13.26
CA ILE A 444 -9.47 5.57 13.34
C ILE A 444 -8.86 4.57 14.32
N ASN A 445 -9.40 4.41 15.53
CA ASN A 445 -8.94 3.40 16.49
C ASN A 445 -8.85 2.01 15.85
N PHE A 446 -9.96 1.55 15.26
CA PHE A 446 -10.07 0.26 14.60
C PHE A 446 -9.04 0.10 13.46
N SER A 447 -8.94 1.10 12.57
CA SER A 447 -8.05 1.05 11.41
C SER A 447 -6.58 1.09 11.80
N VAL A 448 -6.19 1.93 12.77
CA VAL A 448 -4.81 2.10 13.20
C VAL A 448 -4.31 0.88 13.97
N VAL A 449 -5.12 0.29 14.86
CA VAL A 449 -4.77 -0.98 15.53
C VAL A 449 -4.50 -2.08 14.49
N ALA A 450 -5.34 -2.19 13.46
CA ALA A 450 -5.13 -3.14 12.39
C ALA A 450 -3.86 -2.82 11.57
N SER A 451 -3.60 -1.57 11.17
CA SER A 451 -2.39 -1.19 10.41
C SER A 451 -1.12 -1.53 11.18
N TRP A 452 -1.03 -1.07 12.43
CA TRP A 452 0.18 -1.18 13.22
C TRP A 452 0.45 -2.62 13.71
N ALA A 453 -0.57 -3.49 13.77
CA ALA A 453 -0.37 -4.92 14.00
C ALA A 453 0.41 -5.56 12.83
N PHE A 454 0.04 -5.26 11.59
CA PHE A 454 0.73 -5.79 10.42
C PHE A 454 2.06 -5.09 10.15
N TYR A 455 2.21 -3.79 10.44
CA TYR A 455 3.52 -3.13 10.42
C TYR A 455 4.47 -3.71 11.47
N PHE A 456 4.00 -3.98 12.69
CA PHE A 456 4.77 -4.69 13.73
C PHE A 456 5.21 -6.07 13.24
N LEU A 457 4.29 -6.90 12.73
CA LEU A 457 4.61 -8.23 12.19
C LEU A 457 5.60 -8.16 11.04
N THR A 458 5.48 -7.18 10.14
CA THR A 458 6.38 -7.02 8.97
C THR A 458 7.81 -6.68 9.40
N VAL A 459 7.98 -5.73 10.34
CA VAL A 459 9.31 -5.35 10.82
C VAL A 459 9.89 -6.38 11.80
N LEU A 460 9.06 -7.08 12.58
CA LEU A 460 9.49 -8.28 13.30
C LEU A 460 9.95 -9.37 12.32
N GLY A 461 9.30 -9.48 11.16
CA GLY A 461 9.70 -10.36 10.06
C GLY A 461 11.10 -10.04 9.56
N LEU A 462 11.45 -8.76 9.39
CA LEU A 462 12.82 -8.34 9.08
C LEU A 462 13.84 -8.82 10.13
N VAL A 463 13.51 -8.69 11.42
CA VAL A 463 14.38 -9.13 12.53
C VAL A 463 14.54 -10.66 12.52
N ILE A 464 13.47 -11.41 12.28
CA ILE A 464 13.49 -12.88 12.15
C ILE A 464 14.34 -13.30 10.94
N LEU A 465 14.16 -12.65 9.78
CA LEU A 465 14.95 -12.92 8.56
C LEU A 465 16.43 -12.61 8.75
N ARG A 466 16.82 -11.69 9.64
CA ARG A 466 18.24 -11.46 9.98
C ARG A 466 18.90 -12.62 10.75
N VAL A 467 18.10 -13.47 11.39
CA VAL A 467 18.57 -14.65 12.14
C VAL A 467 18.44 -15.92 11.30
N LYS A 468 17.31 -16.11 10.60
CA LYS A 468 17.09 -17.26 9.69
C LYS A 468 17.98 -17.21 8.44
N GLU A 469 18.13 -16.03 7.85
CA GLU A 469 18.75 -15.85 6.53
C GLU A 469 19.84 -14.76 6.59
N PRO A 470 20.98 -15.05 7.25
CA PRO A 470 22.10 -14.11 7.37
C PRO A 470 22.82 -13.88 6.03
N LEU A 471 22.67 -14.82 5.07
CA LEU A 471 23.27 -14.77 3.74
C LEU A 471 22.39 -14.08 2.68
N LEU A 472 21.15 -13.70 3.01
CA LEU A 472 20.29 -12.95 2.07
C LEU A 472 20.94 -11.61 1.72
N GLU A 473 21.10 -11.33 0.42
CA GLU A 473 21.67 -10.07 -0.04
C GLU A 473 20.80 -8.87 0.36
N ARG A 474 21.43 -7.84 0.93
CA ARG A 474 20.76 -6.64 1.45
C ARG A 474 21.46 -5.38 0.94
N PRO A 475 21.12 -4.91 -0.28
CA PRO A 475 21.75 -3.74 -0.90
C PRO A 475 21.65 -2.46 -0.06
N TYR A 476 20.61 -2.37 0.79
CA TYR A 476 20.53 -1.42 1.89
C TYR A 476 20.23 -2.18 3.19
N LYS A 477 20.92 -1.83 4.28
CA LYS A 477 20.84 -2.53 5.58
C LYS A 477 20.77 -1.51 6.71
N THR A 478 19.70 -1.56 7.50
CA THR A 478 19.48 -0.72 8.69
C THR A 478 20.40 -1.11 9.85
N TRP A 479 20.63 -0.19 10.78
CA TRP A 479 21.20 -0.53 12.08
C TRP A 479 20.17 -1.36 12.86
N ILE A 480 20.56 -2.44 13.56
CA ILE A 480 19.59 -3.34 14.23
C ILE A 480 18.71 -2.64 15.27
N ILE A 481 19.19 -1.52 15.84
CA ILE A 481 18.44 -0.66 16.75
C ILE A 481 17.17 -0.10 16.06
N THR A 482 17.23 0.23 14.77
CA THR A 482 16.14 0.86 14.01
C THR A 482 14.85 0.01 13.96
N PRO A 483 14.85 -1.25 13.47
CA PRO A 483 13.65 -2.09 13.53
C PRO A 483 13.23 -2.44 14.96
N LEU A 484 14.17 -2.57 15.90
CA LEU A 484 13.84 -2.82 17.31
C LEU A 484 13.09 -1.64 17.94
N THR A 485 13.52 -0.39 17.69
CA THR A 485 12.79 0.80 18.14
C THR A 485 11.43 0.92 17.47
N PHE A 486 11.31 0.58 16.19
CA PHE A 486 10.00 0.57 15.52
C PHE A 486 9.07 -0.50 16.11
N CYS A 487 9.56 -1.72 16.36
CA CYS A 487 8.77 -2.78 17.01
C CYS A 487 8.32 -2.37 18.42
N ALA A 488 9.16 -1.70 19.20
CA ALA A 488 8.78 -1.18 20.53
C ALA A 488 7.68 -0.10 20.44
N VAL A 489 7.81 0.84 19.50
CA VAL A 489 6.80 1.89 19.26
C VAL A 489 5.49 1.31 18.74
N ALA A 490 5.54 0.37 17.78
CA ALA A 490 4.36 -0.28 17.26
C ALA A 490 3.64 -1.11 18.33
N LEU A 491 4.38 -1.83 19.19
CA LEU A 491 3.81 -2.55 20.33
C LEU A 491 3.13 -1.59 21.33
N PHE A 492 3.75 -0.46 21.63
CA PHE A 492 3.16 0.59 22.47
C PHE A 492 1.85 1.15 21.88
N LEU A 493 1.83 1.41 20.56
CA LEU A 493 0.65 1.91 19.83
C LEU A 493 -0.46 0.86 19.68
N LEU A 494 -0.15 -0.44 19.87
CA LEU A 494 -1.14 -1.51 19.95
C LEU A 494 -1.71 -1.66 21.37
N VAL A 495 -0.87 -1.55 22.40
CA VAL A 495 -1.29 -1.67 23.80
C VAL A 495 -2.19 -0.51 24.25
N MET A 496 -1.91 0.73 23.81
CA MET A 496 -2.69 1.90 24.21
C MET A 496 -4.20 1.80 23.84
N PRO A 497 -4.58 1.47 22.59
CA PRO A 497 -5.99 1.22 22.23
C PRO A 497 -6.61 0.00 22.92
N ILE A 498 -5.84 -1.07 23.21
CA ILE A 498 -6.35 -2.22 23.98
C ILE A 498 -6.79 -1.78 25.38
N ILE A 499 -6.05 -0.88 26.03
CA ILE A 499 -6.40 -0.34 27.35
C ILE A 499 -7.56 0.67 27.25
N ALA A 500 -7.54 1.55 26.25
CA ALA A 500 -8.52 2.63 26.12
C ALA A 500 -9.89 2.18 25.58
N ALA A 501 -9.92 1.15 24.73
CA ALA A 501 -11.10 0.65 24.06
C ALA A 501 -11.01 -0.89 23.86
N PRO A 502 -11.01 -1.69 24.95
CA PRO A 502 -10.78 -3.13 24.89
C PRO A 502 -11.78 -3.87 23.99
N LEU A 503 -13.04 -3.43 23.94
CA LEU A 503 -14.05 -4.01 23.06
C LEU A 503 -13.74 -3.76 21.57
N GLU A 504 -13.24 -2.57 21.20
CA GLU A 504 -12.83 -2.29 19.82
C GLU A 504 -11.62 -3.16 19.43
N ALA A 505 -10.61 -3.25 20.31
CA ALA A 505 -9.41 -4.03 20.02
C ALA A 505 -9.65 -5.55 19.98
N VAL A 506 -10.52 -6.09 20.85
CA VAL A 506 -10.98 -7.49 20.78
C VAL A 506 -11.80 -7.73 19.52
N ALA A 507 -12.61 -6.77 19.06
CA ALA A 507 -13.31 -6.87 17.78
C ALA A 507 -12.34 -6.84 16.58
N VAL A 508 -11.28 -6.03 16.58
CA VAL A 508 -10.21 -6.08 15.56
C VAL A 508 -9.56 -7.46 15.55
N LEU A 509 -9.10 -7.96 16.70
CA LEU A 509 -8.40 -9.23 16.80
C LEU A 509 -9.30 -10.41 16.41
N GLY A 510 -10.57 -10.41 16.83
CA GLY A 510 -11.58 -11.37 16.39
C GLY A 510 -11.86 -11.30 14.89
N PHE A 511 -11.88 -10.10 14.30
CA PHE A 511 -12.05 -9.92 12.85
C PHE A 511 -10.85 -10.43 12.04
N VAL A 512 -9.62 -10.22 12.52
CA VAL A 512 -8.41 -10.79 11.90
C VAL A 512 -8.44 -12.32 12.01
N LEU A 513 -8.71 -12.87 13.20
CA LEU A 513 -8.78 -14.33 13.39
C LEU A 513 -9.94 -14.98 12.62
N ALA A 514 -11.04 -14.28 12.37
CA ALA A 514 -12.12 -14.74 11.49
C ALA A 514 -11.66 -14.97 10.03
N GLY A 515 -10.54 -14.37 9.61
CA GLY A 515 -9.88 -14.70 8.36
C GLY A 515 -9.32 -16.13 8.32
N ILE A 516 -8.98 -16.75 9.45
CA ILE A 516 -8.39 -18.11 9.48
C ILE A 516 -9.40 -19.17 9.01
N PRO A 517 -10.66 -19.24 9.51
CA PRO A 517 -11.69 -20.09 8.93
C PRO A 517 -11.92 -19.83 7.43
N VAL A 518 -11.94 -18.56 7.00
CA VAL A 518 -12.19 -18.21 5.58
C VAL A 518 -11.02 -18.63 4.68
N TYR A 519 -9.78 -18.55 5.16
CA TYR A 519 -8.60 -19.10 4.48
C TYR A 519 -8.78 -20.59 4.20
N TYR A 520 -9.04 -21.38 5.24
CA TYR A 520 -9.22 -22.84 5.08
C TYR A 520 -10.48 -23.22 4.29
N ILE A 521 -11.54 -22.39 4.28
CA ILE A 521 -12.73 -22.61 3.44
C ILE A 521 -12.44 -22.27 1.96
N THR A 522 -11.60 -21.27 1.67
CA THR A 522 -11.25 -20.87 0.29
C THR A 522 -10.16 -21.74 -0.33
N HIS A 523 -9.25 -22.30 0.47
CA HIS A 523 -8.09 -23.07 0.02
C HIS A 523 -8.28 -24.59 0.03
N ARG A 524 -9.38 -25.11 0.59
CA ARG A 524 -9.64 -26.56 0.59
C ARG A 524 -10.07 -27.01 -0.81
N ASN A 525 -9.41 -28.05 -1.34
CA ASN A 525 -9.90 -28.76 -2.53
C ASN A 525 -11.34 -29.24 -2.30
N ASP A 526 -12.17 -29.15 -3.34
CA ASP A 526 -13.63 -29.38 -3.29
C ASP A 526 -14.07 -30.82 -2.92
N GLN A 527 -13.15 -31.72 -2.53
CA GLN A 527 -13.39 -33.14 -2.26
C GLN A 527 -13.72 -33.47 -0.79
N ASP A 528 -13.25 -32.70 0.20
CA ASP A 528 -13.33 -33.05 1.64
C ASP A 528 -14.27 -32.14 2.48
N ALA A 529 -15.28 -31.52 1.88
CA ALA A 529 -16.17 -30.60 2.59
C ALA A 529 -17.38 -31.32 3.27
N PRO A 530 -17.62 -31.16 4.58
CA PRO A 530 -18.79 -31.76 5.24
C PRO A 530 -20.11 -31.11 4.78
N ARG A 531 -21.21 -31.88 4.81
CA ARG A 531 -22.46 -31.59 4.08
C ARG A 531 -23.13 -30.22 4.32
N VAL A 532 -22.93 -29.60 5.50
CA VAL A 532 -23.44 -28.24 5.77
C VAL A 532 -22.58 -27.19 5.06
N ILE A 533 -21.26 -27.38 5.06
CA ILE A 533 -20.31 -26.53 4.34
C ILE A 533 -20.46 -26.74 2.82
N SER A 534 -20.75 -27.95 2.34
CA SER A 534 -20.95 -28.17 0.90
C SER A 534 -22.18 -27.44 0.34
N TRP A 535 -23.24 -27.21 1.13
CA TRP A 535 -24.36 -26.34 0.72
C TRP A 535 -23.93 -24.88 0.58
N PHE A 536 -23.17 -24.36 1.54
CA PHE A 536 -22.64 -22.99 1.48
C PHE A 536 -21.60 -22.82 0.36
N LEU A 537 -20.74 -23.82 0.14
CA LEU A 537 -19.83 -23.90 -1.00
C LEU A 537 -20.57 -24.04 -2.34
N THR A 538 -21.76 -24.65 -2.38
CA THR A 538 -22.61 -24.70 -3.58
C THR A 538 -23.25 -23.34 -3.87
N TRP A 539 -23.62 -22.58 -2.85
CA TRP A 539 -24.06 -21.19 -3.01
C TRP A 539 -22.90 -20.29 -3.46
N ILE A 540 -21.71 -20.45 -2.86
CA ILE A 540 -20.48 -19.78 -3.28
C ILE A 540 -20.08 -20.21 -4.69
N SER A 541 -20.18 -21.47 -5.11
CA SER A 541 -19.76 -21.92 -6.45
C SER A 541 -20.66 -21.37 -7.55
N ARG A 542 -21.96 -21.19 -7.27
CA ARG A 542 -22.90 -20.45 -8.12
C ARG A 542 -22.49 -18.98 -8.30
N LEU A 543 -21.87 -18.36 -7.29
CA LEU A 543 -21.31 -16.99 -7.35
C LEU A 543 -19.89 -16.94 -7.95
N ARG A 544 -19.05 -17.95 -7.69
CA ARG A 544 -17.70 -18.19 -8.25
C ARG A 544 -17.80 -18.21 -9.77
N GLY A 545 -18.80 -18.93 -10.29
CA GLY A 545 -18.88 -19.36 -11.68
C GLY A 545 -17.77 -20.35 -12.00
N ARG A 546 -17.78 -20.92 -13.20
CA ARG A 546 -16.56 -21.54 -13.72
C ARG A 546 -15.50 -20.45 -13.89
N PRO A 547 -14.22 -20.70 -13.55
CA PRO A 547 -13.17 -19.81 -14.00
C PRO A 547 -13.23 -19.72 -15.53
N SER A 548 -12.82 -18.58 -16.10
CA SER A 548 -12.39 -18.61 -17.50
C SER A 548 -11.30 -19.68 -17.59
N SER A 549 -11.32 -20.50 -18.65
CA SER A 549 -10.17 -21.32 -18.95
C SER A 549 -8.92 -20.43 -18.90
N ARG A 550 -7.88 -20.89 -18.19
CA ARG A 550 -6.53 -20.38 -18.45
C ARG A 550 -6.33 -20.57 -19.96
N GLU A 551 -5.81 -19.56 -20.65
CA GLU A 551 -5.10 -19.77 -21.91
C GLU A 551 -3.78 -20.46 -21.55
N GLY A 552 -3.90 -21.72 -21.15
CA GLY A 552 -2.80 -22.62 -20.93
C GLY A 552 -2.43 -23.20 -22.27
N TRP A 553 -1.24 -22.84 -22.73
CA TRP A 553 -0.38 -23.63 -23.60
C TRP A 553 -1.08 -24.80 -24.29
N GLU A 554 -1.59 -24.58 -25.50
CA GLU A 554 -1.70 -25.70 -26.43
C GLU A 554 -0.29 -26.26 -26.60
N ALA A 555 -0.12 -27.54 -26.25
CA ALA A 555 1.08 -28.27 -26.58
C ALA A 555 1.10 -28.44 -28.09
N VAL A 556 1.71 -27.49 -28.79
CA VAL A 556 2.02 -27.60 -30.21
C VAL A 556 2.94 -28.81 -30.37
N ALA A 557 2.34 -29.93 -30.77
CA ALA A 557 3.08 -31.13 -31.10
C ALA A 557 4.01 -30.79 -32.27
N THR A 558 5.31 -30.78 -32.03
CA THR A 558 6.32 -30.66 -33.08
C THR A 558 6.20 -31.89 -33.98
N GLU A 559 5.97 -31.66 -35.27
CA GLU A 559 5.91 -32.71 -36.29
C GLU A 559 7.21 -33.53 -36.27
N GLY A 560 7.10 -34.86 -36.17
CA GLY A 560 8.28 -35.74 -36.12
C GLY A 560 8.10 -37.05 -35.36
N ASP A 561 7.11 -37.87 -35.75
CA ASP A 561 7.31 -39.29 -36.08
C ASP A 561 5.98 -39.94 -36.51
N ASP A 562 6.05 -40.86 -37.47
CA ASP A 562 4.88 -41.50 -38.09
C ASP A 562 4.27 -42.61 -37.21
N MET A 563 2.93 -42.69 -37.15
CA MET A 563 2.24 -43.94 -37.53
C MET A 563 0.72 -43.81 -37.78
N GLU A 564 0.30 -44.68 -38.68
CA GLU A 564 -1.00 -44.89 -39.33
C GLU A 564 -2.29 -44.84 -38.48
N MET A 565 -3.33 -44.26 -39.09
CA MET A 565 -4.70 -44.81 -39.20
C MET A 565 -5.44 -45.30 -37.94
N THR A 566 -6.52 -44.61 -37.58
CA THR A 566 -7.89 -45.12 -37.89
C THR A 566 -8.99 -44.08 -37.70
N GLU A 567 -9.96 -44.08 -38.61
CA GLU A 567 -11.23 -43.35 -38.52
C GLU A 567 -12.29 -44.24 -37.82
N ASN A 568 -13.12 -43.67 -36.93
CA ASN A 568 -14.45 -44.24 -36.61
C ASN A 568 -15.39 -43.23 -35.91
N ARG A 569 -16.34 -42.70 -36.71
CA ARG A 569 -17.72 -42.28 -36.38
C ARG A 569 -18.04 -41.66 -35.02
#